data_AF-S2KRE9-F1
#
_entry.id   AF-S2KRE9-F1
#
_cell.length_a   1.000
_cell.length_b   1.000
_cell.length_c   1.000
_cell.angle_alpha   90.00
_cell.angle_beta   90.00
_cell.angle_gamma   90.00
#
_symmetry.space_group_name_H-M   'P 1'
#
loop_
_entity.id
_entity.type
_entity.pdbx_description
1 polymer ?
#
loop_
_entity_poly.entity_id
_entity_poly.type
_entity_poly.pdbx_seq_one_letter_code
_entity_poly.pdbx_strand_id
1 'polypeptide(L)'
;MNDEFIQVETCSGYRGGYSDPEGRRFQLSPEASDDEIGEALLSALARSRFIHPDEDRSFFDIRGRVVPQYQEWVKEMMNQFGYKTKRAMFKNMKSCSIESHDGTITIRPSHHEKLEAWSGDGISESD
;
A
#
# COMPACT_ATOMS: atom_id res chain seq x y z
N MET A 1 5.65 -4.32 3.66
CA MET A 1 6.96 -5.02 3.59
C MET A 1 6.90 -6.34 4.31
N ASN A 2 7.70 -7.32 3.92
CA ASN A 2 7.97 -8.55 4.67
C ASN A 2 9.44 -8.96 4.48
N ASP A 3 9.80 -10.18 4.86
CA ASP A 3 11.17 -10.69 4.81
C ASP A 3 11.72 -10.84 3.37
N GLU A 4 10.87 -10.82 2.33
CA GLU A 4 11.28 -11.03 0.93
C GLU A 4 11.19 -9.74 0.08
N PHE A 5 10.35 -8.77 0.46
CA PHE A 5 10.24 -7.51 -0.29
C PHE A 5 9.71 -6.32 0.52
N ILE A 6 10.08 -5.13 0.03
CA ILE A 6 9.42 -3.86 0.34
C ILE A 6 8.60 -3.47 -0.88
N GLN A 7 7.32 -3.14 -0.68
CA GLN A 7 6.49 -2.58 -1.73
C GLN A 7 6.03 -1.19 -1.32
N VAL A 8 6.29 -0.22 -2.19
CA VAL A 8 5.73 1.13 -2.11
C VAL A 8 4.71 1.26 -3.23
N GLU A 9 3.47 1.60 -2.90
CA GLU A 9 2.44 1.78 -3.91
C GLU A 9 1.73 3.12 -3.79
N THR A 10 1.33 3.65 -4.94
CA THR A 10 0.50 4.85 -5.02
C THR A 10 -0.92 4.50 -4.62
N CYS A 11 -1.42 5.15 -3.58
CA CYS A 11 -2.82 5.15 -3.22
C CYS A 11 -3.43 6.53 -3.52
N SER A 12 -4.65 6.53 -4.05
CA SER A 12 -5.38 7.74 -4.41
C SER A 12 -6.80 7.69 -3.86
N GLY A 13 -7.42 8.85 -3.67
CA GLY A 13 -8.77 8.94 -3.12
C GLY A 13 -9.07 10.31 -2.50
N TYR A 14 -9.90 10.34 -1.46
CA TYR A 14 -10.39 11.58 -0.84
C TYR A 14 -10.14 11.59 0.67
N ARG A 15 -10.94 10.86 1.46
CA ARG A 15 -10.77 10.67 2.92
C ARG A 15 -10.02 9.39 3.28
N GLY A 16 -9.89 8.51 2.31
CA GLY A 16 -9.15 7.28 2.34
C GLY A 16 -8.71 6.96 0.92
N GLY A 17 -7.78 6.03 0.80
CA GLY A 17 -7.19 5.68 -0.49
C GLY A 17 -7.32 4.21 -0.80
N TYR A 18 -7.38 3.90 -2.09
CA TYR A 18 -7.16 2.57 -2.62
C TYR A 18 -5.96 2.61 -3.56
N SER A 19 -5.34 1.46 -3.82
CA SER A 19 -4.28 1.37 -4.82
C SER A 19 -4.77 1.95 -6.15
N ASP A 20 -3.99 2.87 -6.71
CA ASP A 20 -4.36 3.62 -7.90
C ASP A 20 -3.94 2.85 -9.17
N PRO A 21 -4.87 2.52 -10.09
CA PRO A 21 -4.53 1.88 -11.36
C PRO A 21 -3.62 2.71 -12.28
N GLU A 22 -3.68 4.04 -12.17
CA GLU A 22 -2.83 4.98 -12.91
C GLU A 22 -1.57 5.36 -12.13
N GLY A 23 -1.49 4.92 -10.88
CA GLY A 23 -0.35 5.11 -10.01
C GLY A 23 0.81 4.18 -10.37
N ARG A 24 1.81 4.14 -9.47
CA ARG A 24 2.96 3.26 -9.61
C ARG A 24 3.15 2.39 -8.38
N ARG A 25 3.59 1.16 -8.62
CA ARG A 25 4.10 0.24 -7.60
C ARG A 25 5.61 0.08 -7.80
N PHE A 26 6.35 0.18 -6.70
CA PHE A 26 7.78 -0.05 -6.63
C PHE A 26 8.00 -1.29 -5.77
N GLN A 27 8.72 -2.25 -6.32
CA GLN A 27 9.15 -3.46 -5.62
C GLN A 27 10.64 -3.30 -5.36
N LEU A 28 11.00 -3.27 -4.08
CA LEU A 28 12.36 -3.06 -3.61
C LEU A 28 12.80 -4.30 -2.81
N SER A 29 14.10 -4.54 -2.75
CA SER A 29 14.63 -5.60 -1.88
C SER A 29 14.47 -5.20 -0.41
N PRO A 30 14.38 -6.17 0.52
CA PRO A 30 14.39 -5.90 1.96
C PRO A 30 15.62 -5.12 2.46
N GLU A 31 16.71 -5.18 1.68
CA GLU A 31 18.00 -4.54 1.95
C GLU A 31 18.17 -3.22 1.17
N ALA A 32 17.11 -2.72 0.51
CA ALA A 32 17.14 -1.43 -0.16
C ALA A 32 17.55 -0.32 0.81
N SER A 33 18.39 0.59 0.31
CA SER A 33 18.87 1.75 1.07
C SER A 33 17.75 2.74 1.37
N ASP A 34 17.95 3.57 2.39
CA ASP A 34 17.00 4.64 2.75
C ASP A 34 16.74 5.60 1.58
N ASP A 35 17.77 5.88 0.77
CA ASP A 35 17.65 6.73 -0.43
C ASP A 35 16.74 6.09 -1.48
N GLU A 36 16.91 4.79 -1.77
CA GLU A 36 16.05 4.07 -2.73
C GLU A 36 14.59 4.02 -2.26
N ILE A 37 14.36 3.81 -0.97
CA ILE A 37 13.02 3.81 -0.37
C ILE A 37 12.43 5.22 -0.44
N GLY A 38 13.21 6.25 -0.10
CA GLY A 38 12.81 7.65 -0.13
C GLY A 38 12.42 8.11 -1.54
N GLU A 39 13.22 7.77 -2.56
CA GLU A 39 12.92 8.07 -3.96
C GLU A 39 11.63 7.40 -4.45
N ALA A 40 11.44 6.12 -4.10
CA ALA A 40 10.23 5.38 -4.43
C ALA A 40 8.99 5.99 -3.76
N LEU A 41 9.11 6.36 -2.49
CA LEU A 41 8.07 7.02 -1.69
C LEU A 41 7.66 8.36 -2.31
N LEU A 42 8.62 9.25 -2.56
CA LEU A 42 8.35 10.55 -3.18
C LEU A 42 7.75 10.39 -4.59
N SER A 43 8.25 9.43 -5.36
CA SER A 43 7.74 9.12 -6.70
C SER A 43 6.31 8.55 -6.71
N ALA A 44 5.91 7.85 -5.65
CA ALA A 44 4.56 7.35 -5.45
C ALA A 44 3.62 8.48 -4.99
N LEU A 45 4.04 9.29 -4.01
CA LEU A 45 3.27 10.45 -3.55
C LEU A 45 2.98 11.45 -4.67
N ALA A 46 3.97 11.74 -5.52
CA ALA A 46 3.81 12.65 -6.67
C ALA A 46 2.79 12.15 -7.71
N ARG A 47 2.45 10.86 -7.71
CA ARG A 47 1.43 10.25 -8.58
C ARG A 47 0.08 10.07 -7.90
N SER A 48 0.01 10.28 -6.58
CA SER A 48 -1.25 10.20 -5.85
C SER A 48 -2.21 11.28 -6.32
N ARG A 49 -3.48 10.91 -6.47
CA ARG A 49 -4.55 11.77 -6.97
C ARG A 49 -5.58 12.00 -5.88
N PHE A 50 -6.04 13.24 -5.79
CA PHE A 50 -7.20 13.60 -4.98
C PHE A 50 -8.46 13.46 -5.83
N ILE A 51 -9.27 12.43 -5.57
CA ILE A 51 -10.41 12.05 -6.40
C ILE A 51 -11.68 12.12 -5.57
N HIS A 52 -12.60 13.03 -5.89
CA HIS A 52 -13.87 13.07 -5.17
C HIS A 52 -14.78 11.90 -5.60
N PRO A 53 -15.50 11.22 -4.67
CA PRO A 53 -16.38 10.11 -5.03
C PRO A 53 -17.47 10.42 -6.05
N ASP A 54 -17.86 11.70 -6.17
CA ASP A 54 -18.82 12.14 -7.18
C ASP A 54 -18.20 12.37 -8.57
N GLU A 55 -16.88 12.55 -8.65
CA GLU A 55 -16.16 12.73 -9.92
C GLU A 55 -15.89 11.38 -10.60
N ASP A 56 -15.47 10.38 -9.83
CA ASP A 56 -15.22 9.04 -10.34
C ASP A 56 -15.70 7.95 -9.37
N ARG A 57 -16.97 7.58 -9.52
CA ARG A 57 -17.56 6.47 -8.76
C ARG A 57 -16.94 5.11 -9.08
N SER A 58 -16.38 4.94 -10.28
CA SER A 58 -15.81 3.67 -10.72
C SER A 58 -14.48 3.39 -10.00
N PHE A 59 -13.72 4.44 -9.66
CA PHE A 59 -12.55 4.33 -8.81
C PHE A 59 -12.90 3.74 -7.44
N PHE A 60 -14.06 4.09 -6.88
CA PHE A 60 -14.52 3.60 -5.57
C PHE A 60 -15.37 2.32 -5.66
N ASP A 61 -15.48 1.67 -6.83
CA ASP A 61 -16.18 0.40 -6.95
C ASP A 61 -15.41 -0.74 -6.27
N ILE A 62 -15.78 -1.03 -5.02
CA ILE A 62 -15.11 -2.05 -4.21
C ILE A 62 -15.23 -3.43 -4.85
N ARG A 63 -16.43 -3.78 -5.37
CA ARG A 63 -16.70 -5.13 -5.85
C ARG A 63 -16.22 -5.34 -7.28
N GLY A 64 -16.41 -4.34 -8.15
CA GLY A 64 -16.05 -4.43 -9.56
C GLY A 64 -14.59 -4.09 -9.85
N ARG A 65 -13.93 -3.29 -8.99
CA ARG A 65 -12.54 -2.85 -9.22
C ARG A 65 -11.58 -3.27 -8.10
N VAL A 66 -11.82 -2.83 -6.87
CA VAL A 66 -10.83 -2.94 -5.78
C VAL A 66 -10.52 -4.40 -5.46
N VAL A 67 -11.55 -5.22 -5.26
CA VAL A 67 -11.38 -6.64 -4.90
C VAL A 67 -10.71 -7.44 -6.02
N PRO A 68 -11.12 -7.35 -7.30
CA PRO A 68 -10.41 -8.02 -8.39
C PRO A 68 -8.95 -7.59 -8.53
N GLN A 69 -8.66 -6.28 -8.43
CA GLN A 69 -7.28 -5.78 -8.51
C GLN A 69 -6.40 -6.29 -7.36
N TYR A 70 -6.96 -6.33 -6.16
CA TYR A 70 -6.30 -6.92 -5.00
C TYR A 70 -5.99 -8.41 -5.25
N GLN A 71 -6.96 -9.18 -5.75
CA GLN A 71 -6.78 -10.61 -6.00
C GLN A 71 -5.68 -10.89 -7.04
N GLU A 72 -5.62 -10.11 -8.12
CA GLU A 72 -4.56 -10.27 -9.12
C GLU A 72 -3.20 -9.88 -8.53
N TRP A 73 -3.11 -8.79 -7.77
CA TRP A 73 -1.88 -8.41 -7.09
C TRP A 73 -1.38 -9.53 -6.15
N VAL A 74 -2.25 -10.11 -5.32
CA VAL A 74 -1.84 -11.22 -4.44
C VAL A 74 -1.28 -12.38 -5.25
N LYS A 75 -1.93 -12.74 -6.36
CA LYS A 75 -1.50 -13.84 -7.23
C LYS A 75 -0.15 -13.52 -7.90
N GLU A 76 0.05 -12.31 -8.40
CA GLU A 76 1.31 -11.85 -8.98
C GLU A 76 2.46 -11.94 -7.97
N MET A 77 2.26 -11.39 -6.76
CA MET A 77 3.27 -11.41 -5.71
C MET A 77 3.57 -12.83 -5.22
N MET A 78 2.55 -13.67 -5.08
CA MET A 78 2.77 -15.08 -4.73
C MET A 78 3.60 -15.81 -5.78
N ASN A 79 3.34 -15.56 -7.06
CA ASN A 79 4.10 -16.18 -8.15
C ASN A 79 5.53 -15.64 -8.22
N GLN A 80 5.71 -14.32 -8.12
CA GLN A 80 7.02 -13.65 -8.22
C GLN A 80 7.98 -14.08 -7.12
N PHE A 81 7.49 -14.24 -5.88
CA PHE A 81 8.31 -14.60 -4.72
C PHE A 81 8.17 -16.08 -4.31
N GLY A 82 7.49 -16.90 -5.13
CA GLY A 82 7.39 -18.35 -4.90
C GLY A 82 6.59 -18.77 -3.67
N TYR A 83 5.67 -17.94 -3.17
CA TYR A 83 4.84 -18.28 -2.03
C TYR A 83 3.78 -19.33 -2.39
N LYS A 84 3.81 -20.48 -1.71
CA LYS A 84 2.81 -21.55 -1.89
C LYS A 84 1.44 -21.21 -1.31
N THR A 85 1.37 -20.30 -0.35
CA THR A 85 0.12 -19.92 0.34
C THR A 85 0.12 -18.43 0.66
N LYS A 86 -1.06 -17.80 0.65
CA LYS A 86 -1.23 -16.43 1.14
C LYS A 86 -0.71 -16.26 2.56
N ARG A 87 -0.93 -17.28 3.42
CA ARG A 87 -0.45 -17.25 4.81
C ARG A 87 1.07 -17.06 4.88
N ALA A 88 1.83 -17.72 4.02
CA ALA A 88 3.29 -17.57 4.00
C ALA A 88 3.73 -16.16 3.59
N MET A 89 3.04 -15.54 2.62
CA MET A 89 3.30 -14.17 2.17
C MET A 89 2.97 -13.13 3.24
N PHE A 90 1.82 -13.29 3.89
CA PHE A 90 1.25 -12.26 4.76
C PHE A 90 1.64 -12.37 6.24
N LYS A 91 2.01 -13.55 6.76
CA LYS A 91 2.21 -13.77 8.21
C LYS A 91 3.12 -12.76 8.94
N ASN A 92 4.12 -12.21 8.24
CA ASN A 92 5.11 -11.28 8.78
C ASN A 92 5.01 -9.92 8.08
N MET A 93 3.94 -9.69 7.32
CA MET A 93 3.82 -8.48 6.50
C MET A 93 3.41 -7.30 7.36
N LYS A 94 4.27 -6.28 7.36
CA LYS A 94 4.03 -4.98 7.98
C LYS A 94 3.46 -4.01 6.94
N SER A 95 2.63 -3.10 7.42
CA SER A 95 2.03 -2.03 6.62
C SER A 95 2.21 -0.70 7.33
N CYS A 96 2.44 0.35 6.54
CA CYS A 96 2.39 1.74 6.98
C CYS A 96 1.58 2.54 5.96
N SER A 97 0.79 3.51 6.42
CA SER A 97 0.22 4.51 5.53
C SER A 97 1.14 5.72 5.45
N ILE A 98 1.19 6.34 4.27
CA ILE A 98 2.03 7.50 4.00
C ILE A 98 1.13 8.54 3.34
N GLU A 99 1.09 9.72 3.93
CA GLU A 99 0.30 10.85 3.46
C GLU A 99 1.18 12.09 3.34
N SER A 100 0.92 12.92 2.34
CA SER A 100 1.54 14.24 2.23
C SER A 100 0.47 15.31 2.20
N HIS A 101 0.60 16.29 3.08
CA HIS A 101 -0.29 17.44 3.17
C HIS A 101 0.51 18.68 3.59
N ASP A 102 0.35 19.79 2.88
CA ASP A 102 1.04 21.06 3.13
C ASP A 102 2.56 20.92 3.35
N GLY A 103 3.21 20.11 2.52
CA GLY A 103 4.66 19.87 2.58
C GLY A 103 5.13 19.01 3.76
N THR A 104 4.21 18.54 4.61
CA THR A 104 4.49 17.58 5.67
C THR A 104 4.19 16.17 5.18
N ILE A 105 5.13 15.25 5.37
CA ILE A 105 4.93 13.82 5.12
C ILE A 105 4.73 13.13 6.46
N THR A 106 3.60 12.44 6.60
CA THR A 106 3.25 11.66 7.78
C THR A 106 3.30 10.19 7.41
N ILE A 107 4.10 9.41 8.14
CA ILE A 107 4.20 7.95 8.01
C ILE A 107 3.57 7.35 9.26
N ARG A 108 2.50 6.57 9.12
CA ARG A 108 1.80 5.95 10.25
C ARG A 108 1.97 4.43 10.21
N PRO A 109 2.49 3.80 11.28
CA PRO A 109 2.52 2.34 11.36
C PRO A 109 1.11 1.76 11.48
N SER A 110 0.98 0.45 11.31
CA SER A 110 -0.29 -0.25 11.50
C SER A 110 -0.10 -1.55 12.26
N HIS A 111 -1.07 -1.89 13.11
CA HIS A 111 -1.18 -3.17 13.78
C HIS A 111 -1.70 -4.24 12.83
N HIS A 112 -1.01 -5.38 12.74
CA HIS A 112 -1.39 -6.50 11.88
C HIS A 112 -2.47 -7.37 12.55
N GLU A 113 -3.71 -6.92 12.46
CA GLU A 113 -4.87 -7.48 13.17
C GLU A 113 -5.30 -8.86 12.65
N LYS A 114 -5.32 -9.05 11.32
CA LYS A 114 -5.67 -10.32 10.67
C LYS A 114 -4.73 -10.55 9.51
N LEU A 115 -4.72 -11.78 8.99
CA LEU A 115 -3.77 -12.18 7.94
C LEU A 115 -3.66 -11.16 6.80
N GLU A 116 -4.78 -10.68 6.27
CA GLU A 116 -4.84 -9.71 5.17
C GLU A 116 -5.44 -8.36 5.63
N ALA A 117 -5.38 -8.03 6.94
CA ALA A 117 -5.93 -6.78 7.46
C ALA A 117 -5.02 -6.12 8.51
N TRP A 118 -4.82 -4.82 8.35
CA TRP A 118 -4.10 -3.97 9.29
C TRP A 118 -5.03 -2.87 9.79
N SER A 119 -4.87 -2.48 11.05
CA SER A 119 -5.64 -1.42 11.69
C SER A 119 -4.73 -0.50 12.51
N GLY A 120 -5.26 0.62 12.98
CA GLY A 120 -4.55 1.51 13.90
C GLY A 120 -4.68 1.11 15.37
N ASP A 121 -5.21 -0.08 15.67
CA ASP A 121 -5.44 -0.49 17.06
C ASP A 121 -4.11 -0.57 17.84
N GLY A 122 -4.08 0.05 19.01
CA GLY A 122 -2.86 0.18 19.81
C GLY A 122 -1.76 1.09 19.22
N ILE A 123 -2.04 1.84 18.15
CA ILE A 123 -1.13 2.85 17.59
C ILE A 123 -1.61 4.25 18.00
N SER A 124 -0.71 5.06 18.52
CA SER A 124 -0.95 6.44 18.95
C SER A 124 -0.39 7.46 17.94
N GLU A 125 -0.72 8.74 18.10
CA GLU A 125 -0.17 9.81 17.26
C GLU A 125 1.34 10.03 17.45
N SER A 126 1.91 9.55 18.54
CA SER A 126 3.34 9.65 18.85
C SER A 126 4.19 8.48 18.33
N ASP A 127 3.54 7.45 17.78
CA ASP A 127 4.20 6.29 17.17
C ASP A 127 4.49 6.51 15.68
#